data_AF-A0A7K0NGL8-F1
#
_entry.id   AF-A0A7K0NGL8-F1
#
_cell.length_a   1.000
_cell.length_b   1.000
_cell.length_c   1.000
_cell.angle_alpha   90.00
_cell.angle_beta   90.00
_cell.angle_gamma   90.00
#
_symmetry.space_group_name_H-M   'P 1'
#
loop_
_entity.id
_entity.type
_entity.pdbx_description
1 polymer ?
#
loop_
_entity_poly.entity_id
_entity_poly.type
_entity_poly.pdbx_seq_one_letter_code
_entity_poly.pdbx_strand_id
1 'polypeptide(L)'
;MSPTRSLTIPLLIELAREIALKGERTLLGVTGAPGAGKSTVTTAIVSALGPELAVIAPMDGFHMQNSKLHDLNRRDRKGAPDTFEVDAFVGLLEQLKFQRDEIIYAP
;
A
#
# COMPACT_ATOMS: atom_id res chain seq x y z
N MET A 1 -10.59 -8.07 22.36
CA MET A 1 -9.90 -6.94 21.71
C MET A 1 -8.42 -7.08 21.98
N SER A 2 -7.59 -7.19 20.95
CA SER A 2 -6.14 -7.13 21.13
C SER A 2 -5.77 -5.76 21.72
N PRO A 3 -4.82 -5.66 22.66
CA PRO A 3 -4.45 -4.40 23.26
C PRO A 3 -3.89 -3.45 22.19
N THR A 4 -4.43 -2.22 22.15
CA THR A 4 -3.88 -1.16 21.32
C THR A 4 -2.49 -0.81 21.83
N ARG A 5 -1.46 -1.15 21.05
CA ARG A 5 -0.09 -0.78 21.34
C ARG A 5 0.18 0.58 20.71
N SER A 6 0.54 1.57 21.52
CA SER A 6 1.02 2.85 21.00
C SER A 6 2.45 2.66 20.49
N LEU A 7 2.68 2.96 19.21
CA LEU A 7 3.99 2.89 18.57
C LEU A 7 4.31 4.29 18.03
N THR A 8 5.58 4.68 18.13
CA THR A 8 6.06 5.96 17.59
C THR A 8 6.57 5.78 16.17
N ILE A 9 6.60 6.85 15.37
CA ILE A 9 7.16 6.82 14.01
C ILE A 9 8.62 6.31 13.98
N PRO A 10 9.52 6.76 14.88
CA PRO A 10 10.88 6.22 14.93
C PRO A 10 10.92 4.70 15.12
N LEU A 11 10.07 4.15 15.98
CA LEU A 11 10.00 2.69 16.18
C LEU A 11 9.48 1.97 14.93
N LEU A 12 8.52 2.55 14.22
CA LEU A 12 8.01 1.97 12.97
C LEU A 12 9.07 1.99 11.85
N ILE A 13 9.92 3.01 11.81
CA ILE A 13 11.06 3.08 10.88
C ILE A 13 12.04 1.95 11.15
N GLU A 14 12.42 1.73 12.42
CA GLU A 14 13.33 0.65 12.78
C GLU A 14 12.75 -0.73 12.43
N LEU A 15 11.48 -0.97 12.75
CA LEU A 15 10.81 -2.23 12.40
C LEU A 15 10.75 -2.45 10.88
N ALA A 16 10.45 -1.39 10.10
CA ALA A 16 10.44 -1.48 8.64
C ALA A 16 11.85 -1.76 8.08
N ARG A 17 12.89 -1.17 8.68
CA ARG A 17 14.29 -1.42 8.30
C ARG A 17 14.71 -2.85 8.59
N GLU A 18 14.38 -3.37 9.77
CA GLU A 18 14.64 -4.78 10.12
C GLU A 18 13.97 -5.75 9.14
N ILE A 19 12.75 -5.44 8.70
CA ILE A 19 12.04 -6.22 7.68
C ILE A 19 12.74 -6.13 6.33
N ALA A 20 13.11 -4.93 5.89
CA ALA A 20 13.75 -4.70 4.58
C ALA A 20 15.13 -5.37 4.46
N LEU A 21 15.85 -5.52 5.57
CA LEU A 21 17.21 -6.08 5.59
C LEU A 21 17.26 -7.62 5.70
N LYS A 22 16.11 -8.32 5.70
CA LYS A 22 16.07 -9.81 5.75
C LYS A 22 16.56 -10.50 4.47
N GLY A 23 16.88 -9.74 3.42
CA GLY A 23 17.43 -10.27 2.17
C GLY A 23 16.39 -10.81 1.19
N GLU A 24 15.10 -10.72 1.53
CA GLU A 24 14.00 -10.99 0.59
C GLU A 24 13.10 -9.77 0.42
N ARG A 25 12.53 -9.63 -0.78
CA ARG A 25 11.53 -8.59 -1.06
C ARG A 25 10.33 -8.78 -0.15
N THR A 26 9.97 -7.75 0.62
CA THR A 26 8.81 -7.78 1.51
C THR A 26 7.77 -6.74 1.13
N LEU A 27 6.50 -7.11 1.27
CA LEU A 27 5.36 -6.19 1.14
C LEU A 27 4.84 -5.83 2.53
N LEU A 28 4.83 -4.54 2.86
CA LEU A 28 4.31 -4.03 4.11
C LEU A 28 2.98 -3.31 3.87
N GLY A 29 1.88 -3.94 4.27
CA GLY A 29 0.55 -3.34 4.18
C GLY A 29 0.30 -2.36 5.32
N VAL A 30 -0.14 -1.13 5.01
CA VAL A 30 -0.55 -0.12 5.99
C VAL A 30 -2.02 0.22 5.82
N THR A 31 -2.84 -0.19 6.77
CA THR A 31 -4.30 -0.05 6.74
C THR A 31 -4.82 0.77 7.92
N GLY A 32 -6.02 1.34 7.78
CA GLY A 32 -6.62 2.19 8.80
C GLY A 32 -7.68 3.11 8.23
N ALA A 33 -8.51 3.68 9.09
CA ALA A 33 -9.61 4.56 8.71
C ALA A 33 -9.14 5.76 7.85
N PRO A 34 -10.03 6.36 7.04
CA PRO A 34 -9.76 7.67 6.43
C PRO A 34 -9.31 8.68 7.49
N GLY A 35 -8.28 9.49 7.17
CA GLY A 35 -7.71 10.46 8.11
C GLY A 35 -6.83 9.89 9.24
N ALA A 36 -6.64 8.57 9.34
CA ALA A 36 -5.85 7.95 10.41
C ALA A 36 -4.32 8.18 10.33
N GLY A 37 -3.83 9.01 9.39
CA GLY A 37 -2.40 9.32 9.26
C GLY A 37 -1.54 8.25 8.55
N LYS A 38 -2.16 7.30 7.83
CA LYS A 38 -1.44 6.25 7.07
C LYS A 38 -0.36 6.82 6.16
N SER A 39 -0.72 7.80 5.33
CA SER A 39 0.21 8.46 4.40
C SER A 39 1.36 9.16 5.13
N THR A 40 1.10 9.75 6.30
CA THR A 40 2.13 10.36 7.14
C THR A 40 3.15 9.32 7.59
N VAL A 41 2.68 8.16 8.07
CA VAL A 41 3.56 7.07 8.53
C VAL A 41 4.34 6.44 7.37
N THR A 42 3.68 6.12 6.26
CA THR A 42 4.34 5.50 5.10
C THR A 42 5.38 6.42 4.47
N THR A 43 5.07 7.72 4.37
CA THR A 43 6.03 8.72 3.85
C THR A 43 7.23 8.86 4.77
N ALA A 44 7.04 8.85 6.09
CA ALA A 44 8.14 8.91 7.05
C ALA A 44 9.06 7.68 6.95
N ILE A 45 8.47 6.48 6.82
CA ILE A 45 9.22 5.23 6.65
C ILE A 45 10.04 5.27 5.35
N VAL A 46 9.41 5.53 4.21
CA VAL A 46 10.11 5.51 2.91
C VAL A 46 11.18 6.60 2.83
N SER A 47 10.91 7.79 3.38
CA SER A 47 11.93 8.86 3.45
C SER A 47 13.14 8.46 4.28
N ALA A 48 12.95 7.73 5.39
CA ALA A 48 14.03 7.32 6.28
C ALA A 48 14.82 6.10 5.79
N LEU A 49 14.20 5.23 4.98
CA LEU A 49 14.85 4.05 4.39
C LEU A 49 15.54 4.39 3.07
N GLY A 50 15.04 5.38 2.33
CA GLY A 50 15.55 5.76 1.02
C GLY A 50 15.03 4.86 -0.11
N PRO A 51 15.18 5.33 -1.37
CA PRO A 51 14.58 4.68 -2.54
C PRO A 51 15.19 3.31 -2.87
N GLU A 52 16.40 3.03 -2.40
CA GLU A 52 17.08 1.74 -2.58
C GLU A 52 16.44 0.61 -1.75
N LEU A 53 15.80 0.95 -0.62
CA LEU A 53 15.24 -0.03 0.31
C LEU A 53 13.71 -0.05 0.30
N ALA A 54 13.05 1.07 0.01
CA ALA A 54 11.60 1.16 0.09
C ALA A 54 10.99 2.12 -0.92
N VAL A 55 9.79 1.77 -1.37
CA VAL A 55 8.94 2.58 -2.25
C VAL A 55 7.47 2.42 -1.83
N ILE A 56 6.64 3.43 -2.09
CA ILE A 56 5.20 3.39 -1.82
C ILE A 56 4.48 2.88 -3.07
N ALA A 57 3.67 1.81 -2.91
CA ALA A 57 2.73 1.34 -3.92
C ALA A 57 1.29 1.66 -3.48
N PRO A 58 0.64 2.70 -4.03
CA PRO A 58 -0.69 3.12 -3.59
C PRO A 58 -1.79 2.19 -4.15
N MET A 59 -2.74 1.79 -3.29
CA MET A 59 -3.95 1.08 -3.72
C MET A 59 -4.92 2.01 -4.47
N ASP A 60 -4.85 3.33 -4.25
CA ASP A 60 -5.81 4.29 -4.80
C ASP A 60 -5.80 4.36 -6.33
N GLY A 61 -4.71 3.96 -6.99
CA GLY A 61 -4.64 3.82 -8.45
C GLY A 61 -5.56 2.74 -9.02
N PHE A 62 -6.09 1.86 -8.17
CA PHE A 62 -6.96 0.73 -8.55
C PHE A 62 -8.45 0.99 -8.31
N HIS A 63 -8.86 2.25 -8.08
CA HIS A 63 -10.27 2.58 -8.14
C HIS A 63 -10.82 2.34 -9.55
N MET A 64 -11.99 1.72 -9.64
CA MET A 64 -12.69 1.61 -10.92
C MET A 64 -12.92 2.99 -11.53
N GLN A 65 -12.83 3.07 -12.85
CA GLN A 65 -13.13 4.30 -13.59
C GLN A 65 -14.59 4.72 -13.37
N ASN A 66 -14.85 6.03 -13.43
CA ASN A 66 -16.20 6.55 -13.20
C ASN A 66 -17.22 5.95 -14.18
N SER A 67 -16.86 5.72 -15.45
CA SER A 67 -17.70 5.07 -16.46
C SER A 67 -18.17 3.68 -16.01
N LYS A 68 -17.23 2.81 -15.63
CA LYS A 68 -17.53 1.46 -15.10
C LYS A 68 -18.43 1.53 -13.85
N LEU A 69 -18.19 2.49 -12.96
CA LEU A 69 -19.03 2.69 -11.78
C LEU A 69 -20.44 3.16 -12.12
N HIS A 70 -20.63 3.94 -13.20
CA HIS A 70 -21.95 4.30 -13.69
C HIS A 70 -22.69 3.07 -14.24
N ASP A 71 -22.03 2.25 -15.05
CA ASP A 71 -22.61 1.02 -15.61
C ASP A 71 -23.04 0.04 -14.50
N LEU A 72 -22.30 0.01 -13.39
CA LEU A 72 -22.60 -0.81 -12.22
C LEU A 72 -23.61 -0.18 -11.24
N ASN A 73 -24.05 1.06 -11.47
CA ASN A 73 -24.85 1.86 -10.51
C ASN A 73 -24.21 1.96 -9.11
N ARG A 74 -22.91 2.24 -9.06
CA ARG A 74 -22.11 2.32 -7.81
C ARG A 74 -21.32 3.62 -7.67
N ARG A 75 -21.55 4.60 -8.53
CA ARG A 75 -20.76 5.84 -8.56
C ARG A 75 -20.80 6.61 -7.23
N ASP A 76 -21.94 6.60 -6.56
CA ASP A 76 -22.19 7.20 -5.24
C ASP A 76 -21.42 6.50 -4.10
N ARG A 77 -21.01 5.25 -4.30
CA ARG A 77 -20.29 4.41 -3.34
C ARG A 77 -18.79 4.34 -3.60
N LYS A 78 -18.24 5.23 -4.44
CA LYS A 78 -16.81 5.24 -4.78
C LYS A 78 -15.94 5.28 -3.51
N GLY A 79 -15.01 4.33 -3.39
CA GLY A 79 -14.19 4.10 -2.20
C GLY A 79 -14.68 2.95 -1.31
N ALA A 80 -15.86 2.38 -1.58
CA ALA A 80 -16.29 1.12 -0.97
C ALA A 80 -15.50 -0.08 -1.55
N PRO A 81 -15.35 -1.19 -0.81
CA PRO A 81 -14.56 -2.35 -1.26
C PRO A 81 -14.92 -2.87 -2.65
N ASP A 82 -16.20 -2.81 -3.02
CA ASP A 82 -16.74 -3.28 -4.29
C ASP A 82 -16.62 -2.26 -5.44
N THR A 83 -15.80 -1.21 -5.27
CA THR A 83 -15.50 -0.16 -6.26
C THR A 83 -14.02 -0.12 -6.68
N PHE A 84 -13.25 -1.15 -6.30
CA PHE A 84 -11.85 -1.32 -6.67
C PHE A 84 -11.66 -2.50 -7.64
N GLU A 85 -10.70 -2.37 -8.54
CA GLU A 85 -10.19 -3.47 -9.37
C GLU A 85 -9.20 -4.31 -8.55
N VAL A 86 -9.72 -5.06 -7.56
CA VAL A 86 -8.90 -5.80 -6.57
C VAL A 86 -7.96 -6.80 -7.25
N ASP A 87 -8.43 -7.52 -8.26
CA ASP A 87 -7.61 -8.52 -8.96
C ASP A 87 -6.39 -7.89 -9.64
N ALA A 88 -6.55 -6.68 -10.19
CA ALA A 88 -5.44 -5.93 -10.78
C ALA A 88 -4.43 -5.48 -9.72
N PHE A 89 -4.91 -5.08 -8.53
CA PHE A 89 -4.02 -4.73 -7.42
C PHE A 89 -3.25 -5.95 -6.91
N VAL A 90 -3.93 -7.10 -6.74
CA VAL A 90 -3.28 -8.36 -6.36
C VAL A 90 -2.23 -8.76 -7.39
N GLY A 91 -2.53 -8.66 -8.68
CA GLY A 91 -1.56 -8.91 -9.75
C GLY A 91 -0.30 -8.04 -9.64
N LEU A 92 -0.45 -6.75 -9.34
CA LEU A 92 0.70 -5.87 -9.08
C LEU A 92 1.50 -6.35 -7.86
N LEU A 93 0.84 -6.71 -6.75
CA LEU A 93 1.52 -7.18 -5.54
C LEU A 93 2.30 -8.47 -5.79
N GLU A 94 1.74 -9.40 -6.57
CA GLU A 94 2.42 -10.63 -6.98
C GLU A 94 3.66 -10.32 -7.82
N GLN A 95 3.54 -9.45 -8.82
CA GLN A 95 4.68 -8.99 -9.62
C GLN A 95 5.76 -8.37 -8.73
N LEU A 96 5.39 -7.46 -7.82
CA LEU A 96 6.34 -6.80 -6.92
C LEU A 96 7.01 -7.80 -5.97
N LYS A 97 6.31 -8.82 -5.45
CA LYS A 97 6.89 -9.81 -4.52
C LYS A 97 7.93 -10.70 -5.20
N PHE A 98 7.74 -11.02 -6.47
CA PHE A 98 8.61 -11.94 -7.22
C PHE A 98 9.54 -11.26 -8.23
N GLN A 99 9.51 -9.93 -8.31
CA GLN A 99 10.37 -9.10 -9.16
C GLN A 99 11.85 -9.43 -8.98
N ARG A 100 12.60 -9.48 -10.09
CA ARG A 100 14.06 -9.60 -10.05
C ARG A 100 14.74 -8.33 -10.56
N ASP A 101 14.69 -8.11 -11.87
CA ASP A 101 15.48 -7.06 -12.54
C ASP A 101 14.63 -6.20 -13.50
N GLU A 102 13.38 -6.56 -13.72
CA GLU A 102 12.46 -5.88 -14.62
C GLU A 102 11.83 -4.63 -13.97
N ILE A 103 11.62 -3.57 -14.75
CA ILE A 103 10.85 -2.40 -14.31
C ILE A 103 9.36 -2.75 -14.37
N ILE A 104 8.68 -2.65 -13.23
CA ILE A 104 7.22 -2.82 -13.14
C ILE A 104 6.56 -1.44 -13.23
N TYR A 105 5.65 -1.29 -14.20
CA TYR A 105 4.80 -0.11 -14.32
C TYR A 105 3.51 -0.33 -13.54
N ALA A 106 3.27 0.54 -12.55
CA ALA A 106 2.03 0.57 -11.78
C ALA A 106 1.18 1.80 -12.20
N PRO A 107 -0.15 1.75 -12.01
CA PRO A 107 -1.05 2.89 -12.22
C PRO A 107 -0.70 4.13 -11.39
#